data_AF-A0AAX2ADB2-F1
#
_entry.id   AF-A0AAX2ADB2-F1
#
_cell.length_a   1.000
_cell.length_b   1.000
_cell.length_c   1.000
_cell.angle_alpha   90.00
_cell.angle_beta   90.00
_cell.angle_gamma   90.00
#
_symmetry.space_group_name_H-M   'P 1'
#
loop_
_entity.id
_entity.type
_entity.pdbx_description
1 polymer ?
#
loop_
_entity_poly.entity_id
_entity_poly.type
_entity_poly.pdbx_seq_one_letter_code
_entity_poly.pdbx_strand_id
1 'polypeptide(L)' 'MQTVDVNNSNNAVVTVVNLIKKENNFEKAAQILIENNISITQLVGRTFRLSMFDVAKLSDAIIILKKR' A
#
# COMPACT_ATOMS: atom_id res chain seq x y z
N MET A 1 9.06 -12.67 -25.37
CA MET A 1 7.84 -12.85 -24.54
C MET A 1 8.25 -12.50 -23.12
N GLN A 2 7.96 -11.27 -22.66
CA GLN A 2 8.38 -10.82 -21.32
C GLN A 2 7.47 -11.45 -20.26
N THR A 3 8.05 -12.22 -19.35
CA THR A 3 7.40 -12.65 -18.11
C THR A 3 7.59 -11.55 -17.07
N VAL A 4 6.63 -10.64 -16.95
CA VAL A 4 6.72 -9.50 -16.04
C VAL A 4 6.18 -9.89 -14.65
N ASP A 5 7.09 -9.95 -13.68
CA ASP A 5 6.93 -9.64 -12.24
C ASP A 5 5.63 -10.01 -11.47
N VAL A 6 5.26 -11.29 -11.40
CA VAL A 6 4.20 -11.73 -10.46
C VAL A 6 4.64 -11.62 -8.99
N ASN A 7 5.96 -11.60 -8.72
CA ASN A 7 6.53 -11.58 -7.36
C ASN A 7 6.64 -10.19 -6.72
N ASN A 8 6.73 -9.12 -7.52
CA ASN A 8 6.98 -7.76 -7.01
C ASN A 8 5.73 -7.18 -6.30
N SER A 9 4.55 -7.39 -6.89
CA SER A 9 3.29 -6.84 -6.38
C SER A 9 2.84 -7.43 -5.04
N ASN A 10 3.04 -8.73 -4.82
CA ASN A 10 2.67 -9.38 -3.56
C ASN A 10 3.62 -8.98 -2.43
N ASN A 11 4.91 -8.84 -2.72
CA ASN A 11 5.90 -8.33 -1.78
C ASN A 11 5.62 -6.87 -1.38
N ALA A 12 5.15 -6.05 -2.32
CA ALA A 12 4.73 -4.68 -2.04
C ALA A 12 3.55 -4.65 -1.04
N VAL A 13 2.53 -5.50 -1.22
CA VAL A 13 1.39 -5.60 -0.29
C VAL A 13 1.83 -6.02 1.11
N VAL A 14 2.66 -7.06 1.22
CA VAL A 14 3.18 -7.51 2.53
C VAL A 14 4.00 -6.42 3.22
N THR A 15 4.85 -5.73 2.46
CA THR A 15 5.66 -4.60 2.96
C THR A 15 4.78 -3.47 3.47
N VAL A 16 3.77 -3.06 2.70
CA VAL A 16 2.79 -2.04 3.11
C VAL A 16 2.09 -2.43 4.41
N VAL A 17 1.62 -3.67 4.53
CA VAL A 17 0.97 -4.14 5.77
C VAL A 17 1.92 -4.10 6.96
N ASN A 18 3.19 -4.49 6.77
CA ASN A 18 4.18 -4.43 7.85
C ASN A 18 4.47 -2.99 8.29
N LEU A 19 4.68 -2.07 7.33
CA LEU A 19 4.90 -0.65 7.62
C LEU A 19 3.74 -0.06 8.41
N ILE A 20 2.51 -0.43 8.10
CA ILE A 20 1.33 0.07 8.82
C ILE A 20 1.21 -0.57 10.20
N LYS A 21 1.19 -1.91 10.29
CA LYS A 21 0.83 -2.61 11.54
C LYS A 21 1.96 -2.64 12.56
N LYS A 22 3.22 -2.64 12.12
CA LYS A 22 4.38 -2.72 13.01
C LYS A 22 5.02 -1.35 13.23
N GLU A 23 5.12 -0.56 12.16
CA GLU A 23 5.90 0.68 12.19
C GLU A 23 5.01 1.93 12.22
N ASN A 24 3.67 1.79 12.07
CA ASN A 24 2.72 2.89 12.00
C ASN A 24 3.09 3.94 10.93
N ASN A 25 3.82 3.53 9.89
CA ASN A 25 4.42 4.38 8.87
C ASN A 25 3.55 4.44 7.62
N PHE A 26 2.51 5.27 7.66
CA PHE A 26 1.56 5.45 6.56
C PHE A 26 2.15 6.19 5.36
N GLU A 27 3.10 7.11 5.58
CA GLU A 27 3.73 7.89 4.51
C GLU A 27 4.54 6.98 3.58
N LYS A 28 5.42 6.15 4.14
CA LYS A 28 6.22 5.20 3.34
C LYS A 28 5.34 4.13 2.68
N ALA A 29 4.31 3.66 3.39
CA ALA A 29 3.34 2.75 2.81
C ALA A 29 2.62 3.36 1.59
N ALA A 30 2.22 4.64 1.68
CA ALA A 30 1.60 5.37 0.59
C ALA A 30 2.54 5.55 -0.61
N GLN A 31 3.81 5.88 -0.36
CA GLN A 31 4.84 5.97 -1.42
C GLN A 31 4.95 4.66 -2.21
N ILE A 32 5.07 3.52 -1.52
CA ILE A 32 5.17 2.20 -2.16
C ILE A 32 3.93 1.90 -3.02
N LEU A 33 2.73 2.22 -2.52
CA LEU A 33 1.50 2.02 -3.30
C LEU A 33 1.48 2.87 -4.58
N ILE A 34 1.90 4.13 -4.50
CA ILE A 34 1.96 5.05 -5.64
C ILE A 34 2.99 4.55 -6.66
N GLU A 35 4.21 4.22 -6.22
CA GLU A 35 5.30 3.74 -7.08
C GLU A 35 4.94 2.44 -7.80
N ASN A 36 4.25 1.53 -7.12
CA ASN A 36 3.83 0.24 -7.67
C ASN A 36 2.47 0.29 -8.39
N ASN A 37 1.86 1.48 -8.52
CA ASN A 37 0.53 1.67 -9.10
C ASN A 37 -0.56 0.77 -8.49
N ILE A 38 -0.48 0.52 -7.18
CA ILE A 38 -1.45 -0.28 -6.43
C ILE A 38 -2.51 0.66 -5.84
N SER A 39 -3.75 0.50 -6.27
CA SER A 39 -4.88 1.22 -5.67
C SER A 39 -5.23 0.69 -4.28
N ILE A 40 -5.86 1.53 -3.44
CA ILE A 40 -6.40 1.11 -2.14
C ILE A 40 -7.34 -0.10 -2.30
N THR A 41 -8.21 -0.10 -3.32
CA THR A 41 -9.15 -1.20 -3.59
C THR A 41 -8.42 -2.51 -3.88
N GLN A 42 -7.33 -2.47 -4.65
CA GLN A 42 -6.50 -3.66 -4.91
C GLN A 42 -5.78 -4.13 -3.65
N LEU A 43 -5.30 -3.21 -2.80
CA LEU A 43 -4.66 -3.56 -1.52
C LEU A 43 -5.65 -4.29 -0.62
N VAL A 44 -6.82 -3.71 -0.33
CA VAL A 44 -7.82 -4.31 0.57
C VAL A 44 -8.40 -5.60 0.01
N GLY A 45 -8.49 -5.74 -1.32
CA GLY A 45 -8.88 -7.00 -1.96
C GLY A 45 -7.85 -8.13 -1.81
N ARG A 46 -6.59 -7.80 -1.48
CA ARG A 46 -5.48 -8.77 -1.31
C ARG A 46 -5.14 -9.05 0.16
N THR A 47 -5.65 -8.27 1.11
CA THR A 47 -5.37 -8.47 2.54
C THR A 47 -6.51 -7.98 3.43
N PHE A 48 -6.88 -8.81 4.43
CA PHE A 48 -7.82 -8.46 5.49
C PHE A 48 -7.13 -7.97 6.78
N ARG A 49 -5.80 -7.79 6.77
CA ARG A 49 -5.01 -7.44 7.96
C ARG A 49 -5.10 -5.97 8.37
N LEU A 50 -5.67 -5.14 7.51
CA LEU A 50 -5.83 -3.71 7.74
C LEU A 50 -7.26 -3.42 8.21
N SER A 51 -7.38 -2.67 9.30
CA SER A 51 -8.67 -2.16 9.75
C SER A 51 -9.15 -1.02 8.85
N MET A 52 -10.43 -0.68 8.92
CA MET A 52 -10.98 0.48 8.20
C MET A 52 -10.25 1.78 8.57
N PHE A 53 -9.81 1.91 9.82
CA PHE A 53 -9.05 3.07 10.29
C PHE A 53 -7.63 3.12 9.69
N ASP A 54 -6.97 1.97 9.57
CA ASP A 54 -5.67 1.86 8.88
C ASP A 54 -5.80 2.29 7.41
N VAL A 55 -6.87 1.86 6.74
CA VAL A 55 -7.14 2.20 5.34
C VAL A 55 -7.45 3.69 5.16
N ALA A 56 -8.22 4.29 6.09
CA ALA A 56 -8.52 5.72 6.06
C ALA A 56 -7.24 6.57 6.18
N LYS A 57 -6.39 6.29 7.18
CA LYS A 57 -5.09 6.98 7.36
C LYS A 57 -4.17 6.83 6.16
N LEU A 58 -4.12 5.64 5.57
CA LEU A 58 -3.33 5.40 4.38
C LEU A 58 -3.85 6.21 3.18
N SER A 59 -5.17 6.31 3.04
CA SER A 59 -5.81 7.10 1.99
C SER A 59 -5.49 8.60 2.16
N ASP A 60 -5.54 9.11 3.39
CA ASP A 60 -5.14 10.48 3.69
C ASP A 60 -3.67 10.74 3.32
N ALA A 61 -2.76 9.83 3.68
CA ALA A 61 -1.35 9.93 3.34
C ALA A 61 -1.13 9.97 1.81
N ILE A 62 -1.84 9.14 1.04
CA ILE A 62 -1.78 9.17 -0.44
C ILE A 62 -2.26 10.51 -0.97
N ILE A 63 -3.37 11.06 -0.46
CA ILE A 63 -3.91 12.35 -0.90
C ILE A 63 -2.92 13.47 -0.61
N ILE A 64 -2.29 13.47 0.57
CA ILE A 64 -1.29 14.47 0.95
C ILE A 64 -0.08 14.40 0.02
N LEU A 65 0.43 13.21 -0.27
CA LEU A 65 1.59 13.03 -1.14
C LEU A 65 1.31 13.45 -2.59
N LYS A 66 0.10 13.21 -3.10
CA LYS A 66 -0.28 13.62 -4.48
C LYS A 66 -0.50 15.13 -4.64
N LYS A 67 -0.72 15.86 -3.54
CA LYS A 67 -0.90 17.32 -3.55
C LYS A 67 0.41 18.09 -3.46
N ARG A 68 1.49 17.45 -3.04
CA ARG A 68 2.85 18.00 -3.06
C ARG A 68 3.43 17.91 -4.48
#